data_AF-K1Z9J8-F1
#
_entry.id   AF-K1Z9J8-F1
#
_cell.length_a   1.000
_cell.length_b   1.000
_cell.length_c   1.000
_cell.angle_alpha   90.00
_cell.angle_beta   90.00
_cell.angle_gamma   90.00
#
_symmetry.space_group_name_H-M   'P 1'
#
loop_
_entity.id
_entity.type
_entity.pdbx_description
1 polymer ?
#
loop_
_entity_poly.entity_id
_entity_poly.type
_entity_poly.pdbx_seq_one_letter_code
_entity_poly.pdbx_strand_id
1 'polypeptide(L)'
;MIGGRYMVVGSVELERVVYKEWSVATFWDGGTATDDLSLNFFQGVGAGIRFRLPFGQIRLDVASAVTEDDTPFRVHFTVGGDL
;
A
#
# COMPACT_ATOMS: atom_id res chain seq x y z
N MET A 1 17.67 7.87 11.09
CA MET A 1 17.46 6.56 11.74
C MET A 1 18.14 5.50 10.89
N ILE A 2 18.86 4.59 11.52
CA ILE A 2 19.34 3.33 10.95
C ILE A 2 18.25 2.32 11.31
N GLY A 3 17.63 1.65 10.32
CA GLY A 3 16.45 0.78 10.53
C GLY A 3 16.68 -0.35 11.54
N GLY A 4 15.60 -1.02 11.95
CA GLY A 4 15.64 -2.09 12.95
C GLY A 4 16.29 -3.39 12.46
N ARG A 5 16.90 -4.16 13.38
CA ARG A 5 17.53 -5.47 13.13
C ARG A 5 16.57 -6.54 12.61
N TYR A 6 15.32 -6.51 13.06
CA TYR A 6 14.26 -7.45 12.69
C TYR A 6 13.11 -6.69 12.02
N MET A 7 12.64 -7.22 10.89
CA MET A 7 11.56 -6.61 10.12
C MET A 7 10.54 -7.68 9.71
N VAL A 8 9.27 -7.37 9.91
CA VAL A 8 8.14 -8.15 9.41
C VAL A 8 7.20 -7.20 8.69
N VAL A 9 6.83 -7.54 7.48
CA VAL A 9 5.85 -6.80 6.68
C VAL A 9 4.92 -7.79 6.01
N GLY A 10 3.65 -7.43 5.92
CA GLY A 10 2.62 -8.15 5.19
C GLY A 10 1.61 -7.18 4.62
N SER A 11 0.99 -7.57 3.52
CA SER A 11 -0.08 -6.83 2.88
C SER A 11 -1.14 -7.76 2.35
N VAL A 12 -2.38 -7.25 2.30
CA VAL A 12 -3.51 -7.88 1.63
C VAL A 12 -4.08 -6.86 0.67
N GLU A 13 -4.11 -7.19 -0.62
CA GLU A 13 -4.67 -6.35 -1.68
C GLU A 13 -5.81 -7.07 -2.39
N LEU A 14 -6.92 -6.35 -2.59
CA LEU A 14 -8.05 -6.80 -3.39
C LEU A 14 -8.25 -5.83 -4.55
N GLU A 15 -8.00 -6.29 -5.77
CA GLU A 15 -8.27 -5.56 -7.01
C GLU A 15 -9.50 -6.16 -7.72
N ARG A 16 -10.38 -5.29 -8.24
CA ARG A 16 -11.52 -5.68 -9.06
C ARG A 16 -11.68 -4.76 -10.27
N VAL A 17 -11.78 -5.36 -11.46
CA VAL A 17 -12.17 -4.66 -12.69
C VAL A 17 -13.62 -4.18 -12.57
N VAL A 18 -13.84 -2.90 -12.80
CA VAL A 18 -15.17 -2.26 -12.73
C VAL A 18 -15.70 -1.88 -14.10
N TYR A 19 -14.82 -1.49 -15.04
CA TYR A 19 -15.24 -1.10 -16.38
C TYR A 19 -14.07 -1.13 -17.37
N LYS A 20 -14.14 -1.98 -18.40
CA LYS A 20 -13.10 -2.13 -19.43
C LYS A 20 -11.70 -2.25 -18.80
N GLU A 21 -10.83 -1.25 -18.99
CA GLU A 21 -9.46 -1.20 -18.48
C GLU A 21 -9.34 -0.59 -17.06
N TRP A 22 -10.45 -0.21 -16.43
CA TRP A 22 -10.48 0.37 -15.10
C TRP A 22 -10.71 -0.69 -14.02
N SER A 23 -9.81 -0.76 -13.05
CA SER A 23 -10.00 -1.49 -11.79
C SER A 23 -10.02 -0.54 -10.60
N VAL A 24 -10.67 -0.98 -9.53
CA VAL A 24 -10.52 -0.41 -8.20
C VAL A 24 -9.76 -1.40 -7.32
N ALA A 25 -8.96 -0.88 -6.41
CA ALA A 25 -8.21 -1.69 -5.46
C ALA A 25 -8.44 -1.16 -4.04
N THR A 26 -8.41 -2.05 -3.07
CA THR A 26 -8.27 -1.72 -1.66
C THR A 26 -7.18 -2.59 -1.07
N PHE A 27 -6.42 -2.03 -0.14
CA PHE A 27 -5.32 -2.74 0.49
C PHE A 27 -5.26 -2.42 1.99
N TRP A 28 -4.74 -3.39 2.73
CA TRP A 28 -4.39 -3.28 4.13
C TRP A 28 -2.97 -3.80 4.30
N ASP A 29 -2.10 -2.95 4.82
CA ASP A 29 -0.69 -3.22 5.03
C ASP A 29 -0.38 -3.18 6.51
N GLY A 30 0.53 -4.04 6.96
CA GLY A 30 0.96 -4.09 8.34
C GLY A 30 2.42 -4.49 8.46
N GLY A 31 3.17 -3.82 9.32
CA GLY A 31 4.55 -4.18 9.55
C GLY A 31 5.17 -3.58 10.80
N THR A 32 6.36 -4.07 11.14
CA THR A 32 7.17 -3.57 12.24
C THR A 32 8.65 -3.71 11.91
N ALA A 33 9.45 -2.78 12.44
CA ALA A 33 10.91 -2.83 12.40
C ALA A 33 11.45 -2.52 13.80
N THR A 34 12.14 -3.48 14.41
CA THR A 34 12.62 -3.40 15.81
C THR A 34 14.02 -4.00 15.95
N ASP A 35 14.76 -3.59 16.98
CA ASP A 35 16.05 -4.18 17.35
C ASP A 35 15.94 -5.35 18.34
N ASP A 36 14.72 -5.60 18.83
CA ASP A 36 14.39 -6.68 19.77
C ASP A 36 13.23 -7.56 19.23
N LEU A 37 12.67 -8.45 20.06
CA LEU A 37 11.58 -9.35 19.68
C LEU A 37 10.17 -8.77 19.97
N SER A 38 10.06 -7.48 20.27
CA SER A 38 8.76 -6.82 20.44
C SER A 38 8.02 -6.70 19.10
N LEU A 39 6.70 -6.85 19.16
CA LEU A 39 5.84 -6.86 17.98
C LEU A 39 4.90 -5.66 17.99
N ASN A 40 5.45 -4.46 17.86
CA ASN A 40 4.68 -3.23 17.72
C ASN A 40 4.34 -3.01 16.24
N PHE A 41 3.18 -3.49 15.81
CA PHE A 41 2.73 -3.39 14.42
C PHE A 41 2.14 -2.03 14.11
N PHE A 42 2.59 -1.45 12.99
CA PHE A 42 1.99 -0.29 12.34
C PHE A 42 1.14 -0.76 11.17
N GLN A 43 -0.07 -0.24 11.08
CA GLN A 43 -1.03 -0.63 10.04
C GLN A 43 -1.41 0.57 9.18
N GLY A 44 -1.57 0.32 7.89
CA GLY A 44 -2.09 1.26 6.91
C GLY A 44 -3.25 0.64 6.14
N VAL A 45 -4.22 1.47 5.76
CA VAL A 45 -5.26 1.10 4.81
C VAL A 45 -5.24 2.07 3.64
N GLY A 46 -5.63 1.58 2.48
CA GLY A 46 -5.81 2.44 1.33
C GLY A 46 -6.77 1.89 0.30
N ALA A 47 -7.08 2.77 -0.63
CA ALA A 47 -7.86 2.46 -1.80
C ALA A 47 -7.27 3.18 -3.01
N GLY A 48 -7.45 2.57 -4.17
CA GLY A 48 -6.89 3.11 -5.39
C GLY A 48 -7.69 2.75 -6.62
N ILE A 49 -7.35 3.45 -7.68
CA ILE A 49 -7.84 3.20 -9.03
C ILE A 49 -6.65 2.74 -9.86
N ARG A 50 -6.95 1.84 -10.78
CA ARG A 50 -6.00 1.26 -11.72
C ARG A 50 -6.52 1.48 -13.12
N PHE A 51 -5.66 1.95 -14.00
CA PHE A 51 -5.95 2.04 -15.43
C PHE A 51 -4.95 1.20 -16.20
N ARG A 52 -5.43 0.19 -16.91
CA ARG A 52 -4.61 -0.75 -17.67
C ARG A 52 -4.36 -0.22 -19.08
N LEU A 53 -3.10 -0.11 -19.45
CA LEU A 53 -2.62 0.25 -20.78
C LEU A 53 -2.02 -0.99 -21.46
N PRO A 54 -1.92 -1.02 -22.81
CA PRO A 54 -1.26 -2.12 -23.51
C PRO A 54 0.20 -2.36 -23.11
N PHE A 55 0.87 -1.33 -22.59
CA PHE A 55 2.29 -1.34 -22.23
C PHE A 55 2.54 -1.18 -20.72
N GLY A 56 1.49 -1.22 -19.88
CA GLY A 56 1.64 -1.10 -18.43
C GLY A 56 0.38 -0.70 -17.69
N GLN A 57 0.52 -0.27 -16.45
CA GLN A 57 -0.59 0.11 -15.58
C GLN A 57 -0.29 1.45 -14.92
N ILE A 58 -1.32 2.30 -14.87
CA ILE A 58 -1.33 3.50 -14.06
C ILE A 58 -2.05 3.17 -12.76
N ARG A 59 -1.45 3.51 -11.63
CA ARG A 59 -1.98 3.29 -10.29
C ARG A 59 -2.06 4.63 -9.57
N LEU A 60 -3.23 4.95 -9.04
CA LEU A 60 -3.45 6.09 -8.16
C LEU A 60 -4.05 5.58 -6.86
N ASP A 61 -3.32 5.72 -5.76
CA ASP A 61 -3.69 5.24 -4.44
C ASP A 61 -3.77 6.38 -3.44
N VAL A 62 -4.70 6.25 -2.50
CA VAL A 62 -4.79 7.08 -1.30
C VAL A 62 -4.76 6.14 -0.10
N ALA A 63 -3.83 6.39 0.81
CA ALA A 63 -3.64 5.58 2.01
C ALA A 63 -3.57 6.44 3.27
N SER A 64 -3.91 5.85 4.41
CA SER A 64 -3.75 6.45 5.74
C SER A 64 -3.18 5.42 6.70
N ALA A 65 -2.32 5.86 7.62
CA ALA A 65 -1.94 5.05 8.76
C ALA A 65 -3.13 4.97 9.73
N VAL A 66 -3.48 3.76 10.15
CA VAL A 66 -4.59 3.52 11.10
C VAL A 66 -4.07 3.52 12.54
N THR A 67 -2.80 3.19 12.73
CA THR A 67 -2.18 3.07 14.07
C THR A 67 -1.51 4.36 14.53
N GLU A 68 -1.45 5.40 13.69
CA GLU A 68 -0.89 6.71 14.04
C GLU A 68 -1.98 7.79 13.94
N ASP A 69 -2.28 8.41 15.07
CA ASP A 69 -3.18 9.57 15.14
C ASP A 69 -2.59 10.78 14.39
N ASP A 70 -3.45 11.65 13.85
CA ASP A 70 -3.08 12.86 13.09
C ASP A 70 -2.21 12.63 11.84
N THR A 71 -2.24 11.43 11.25
CA THR A 71 -1.49 11.16 10.02
C THR A 71 -2.25 11.64 8.79
N PRO A 72 -1.66 12.51 7.93
CA PRO A 72 -2.31 12.96 6.71
C PRO A 72 -2.42 11.82 5.69
N PHE A 73 -3.47 11.86 4.87
CA PHE A 73 -3.61 10.97 3.72
C PHE A 73 -2.39 11.08 2.80
N ARG A 74 -1.84 9.94 2.40
CA ARG A 74 -0.74 9.84 1.44
C ARG A 74 -1.29 9.45 0.08
N VAL A 75 -0.98 10.25 -0.92
CA VAL A 75 -1.30 9.95 -2.32
C VAL A 75 -0.09 9.32 -2.98
N HIS A 76 -0.26 8.16 -3.58
CA HIS A 76 0.76 7.51 -4.40
C HIS A 76 0.30 7.44 -5.85
N PHE A 77 1.19 7.82 -6.75
CA PHE A 77 0.96 7.73 -8.18
C PHE A 77 2.11 6.96 -8.81
N THR A 78 1.78 5.85 -9.46
CA THR A 78 2.75 4.97 -10.10
C THR A 78 2.37 4.76 -11.55
N VAL A 79 3.36 4.89 -12.42
CA VAL A 79 3.23 4.61 -13.86
C VAL A 79 4.33 3.64 -14.22
N GLY A 80 3.97 2.43 -14.63
CA GLY A 80 4.96 1.43 -14.99
C GLY A 80 4.35 0.26 -15.74
N GLY A 81 5.16 -0.34 -16.62
CA GLY A 81 4.92 -1.72 -17.06
C GLY A 81 5.17 -2.64 -15.88
N ASP A 82 4.20 -3.50 -15.58
CA ASP A 82 4.49 -4.71 -14.81
C ASP A 82 5.49 -5.49 -15.68
N LEU A 83 6.75 -5.63 -15.24
CA LEU A 83 7.76 -6.48 -15.89
C LEU A 83 7.91 -7.77 -15.08
#